data_AF-A0A5I5YS07-F1
#
_entry.id   AF-A0A5I5YS07-F1
#
_cell.length_a   1.000
_cell.length_b   1.000
_cell.length_c   1.000
_cell.angle_alpha   90.00
_cell.angle_beta   90.00
_cell.angle_gamma   90.00
#
_symmetry.space_group_name_H-M   'P 1'
#
loop_
_entity.id
_entity.type
_entity.pdbx_description
1 polymer ?
#
loop_
_entity_poly.entity_id
_entity_poly.type
_entity_poly.pdbx_seq_one_letter_code
_entity_poly.pdbx_strand_id
1 'polypeptide(L)'
;MMADIHAVTMALIQAGFRTAQPASERERIRHEHAEWSDKTFGDVGPVGPLKHLSKEALETAAEPGDLSEWADMQFLLWDAQRRAGISDGEITAAMEEKLKVNMARQWPEPKDGEPRLHIKEQSAPVSPGGWISCSERMPDNDESKPIAIFTGKCLGQGMFVATYDDDGFFDYWEGMEIIGVSHWMPLPAPPQQ
;
A
#
# COMPACT_ATOMS: atom_id res chain seq x y z
N MET A 1 -52.28 16.57 -0.55
CA MET A 1 -51.18 16.63 -1.54
C MET A 1 -49.88 15.94 -1.10
N MET A 2 -49.84 15.21 0.05
CA MET A 2 -48.65 14.45 0.48
C MET A 2 -48.82 12.92 0.38
N ALA A 3 -50.05 12.42 0.19
CA ALA A 3 -50.31 10.98 0.04
C ALA A 3 -49.94 10.43 -1.35
N ASP A 4 -49.83 11.28 -2.38
CA ASP A 4 -49.59 10.86 -3.76
C ASP A 4 -48.11 10.60 -4.10
N ILE A 5 -47.18 11.32 -3.46
CA ILE A 5 -45.75 11.20 -3.80
C ILE A 5 -45.24 9.80 -3.43
N HIS A 6 -45.68 9.25 -2.29
CA HIS A 6 -45.23 7.93 -1.86
C HIS A 6 -45.79 6.81 -2.75
N ALA A 7 -47.03 6.96 -3.22
CA ALA A 7 -47.66 6.01 -4.14
C ALA A 7 -46.98 6.00 -5.53
N VAL A 8 -46.62 7.19 -6.04
CA VAL A 8 -45.89 7.33 -7.31
C VAL A 8 -44.48 6.74 -7.23
N THR A 9 -43.75 7.00 -6.13
CA THR A 9 -42.40 6.44 -5.92
C THR A 9 -42.42 4.91 -5.82
N MET A 10 -43.40 4.34 -5.11
CA MET A 10 -43.53 2.88 -5.00
C MET A 10 -43.92 2.22 -6.33
N ALA A 11 -44.79 2.87 -7.11
CA ALA A 11 -45.18 2.40 -8.44
C ALA A 11 -44.01 2.42 -9.44
N LEU A 12 -43.12 3.41 -9.38
CA LEU A 12 -41.91 3.49 -10.21
C LEU A 12 -40.89 2.39 -9.84
N ILE A 13 -40.72 2.11 -8.54
CA ILE A 13 -39.87 1.01 -8.06
C ILE A 13 -40.42 -0.35 -8.52
N GLN A 14 -41.75 -0.55 -8.43
CA GLN A 14 -42.42 -1.78 -8.92
C GLN A 14 -42.39 -1.92 -10.45
N ALA A 15 -42.37 -0.81 -11.19
CA ALA A 15 -42.24 -0.78 -12.65
C ALA A 15 -40.78 -0.91 -13.15
N GLY A 16 -39.82 -1.17 -12.26
CA GLY A 16 -38.41 -1.35 -12.63
C GLY A 16 -37.65 -0.07 -12.94
N PHE A 17 -38.27 1.11 -12.74
CA PHE A 17 -37.57 2.39 -12.79
C PHE A 17 -36.74 2.55 -11.52
N ARG A 18 -35.46 2.15 -11.59
CA ARG A 18 -34.47 2.50 -10.57
C ARG A 18 -34.13 3.98 -10.73
N THR A 19 -34.76 4.86 -9.96
CA THR A 19 -34.16 6.17 -9.69
C THR A 19 -32.84 5.89 -8.96
N ALA A 20 -31.70 6.24 -9.57
CA ALA A 20 -30.41 6.15 -8.89
C ALA A 20 -30.53 6.87 -7.54
N GLN A 21 -30.18 6.19 -6.45
CA GLN A 21 -30.09 6.88 -5.16
C GLN A 21 -29.14 8.06 -5.32
N PRO A 22 -29.46 9.24 -4.74
CA PRO A 22 -28.53 10.35 -4.77
C PRO A 22 -27.19 9.88 -4.21
N ALA A 23 -26.11 10.25 -4.91
CA ALA A 23 -24.75 9.95 -4.53
C ALA A 23 -24.54 10.37 -3.06
N SER A 24 -23.93 9.50 -2.25
CA SER A 24 -23.63 9.85 -0.87
C SER A 24 -22.74 11.10 -0.82
N GLU A 25 -22.75 11.86 0.27
CA GLU A 25 -21.86 13.02 0.41
C GLU A 25 -20.38 12.67 0.16
N ARG A 26 -19.97 11.46 0.57
CA ARG A 26 -18.62 10.91 0.33
C ARG A 26 -18.35 10.68 -1.16
N GLU A 27 -19.36 10.29 -1.93
CA GLU A 27 -19.26 10.14 -3.38
C GLU A 27 -19.12 11.49 -4.08
N ARG A 28 -19.89 12.49 -3.64
CA ARG A 28 -19.76 13.87 -4.14
C ARG A 28 -18.35 14.40 -3.92
N ILE A 29 -17.83 14.27 -2.70
CA ILE A 29 -16.47 14.71 -2.35
C ILE A 29 -15.42 14.00 -3.21
N ARG A 30 -15.57 12.69 -3.45
CA ARG A 30 -14.65 11.93 -4.31
C ARG A 30 -14.65 12.43 -5.76
N HIS A 31 -15.83 12.73 -6.32
CA HIS A 31 -15.94 13.28 -7.66
C HIS A 31 -15.34 14.69 -7.76
N GLU A 32 -15.67 15.58 -6.82
CA GLU A 32 -15.10 16.95 -6.79
C GLU A 32 -13.56 16.91 -6.66
N HIS A 33 -13.03 16.02 -5.83
CA HIS A 33 -11.59 15.79 -5.70
C HIS A 33 -10.98 15.31 -7.03
N ALA A 34 -11.60 14.34 -7.70
CA ALA A 34 -11.11 13.83 -8.98
C ALA A 34 -11.05 14.93 -10.06
N GLU A 35 -12.12 15.74 -10.18
CA GLU A 35 -12.18 16.87 -11.11
C GLU A 35 -11.09 17.91 -10.83
N TRP A 36 -10.90 18.26 -9.56
CA TRP A 36 -9.83 19.18 -9.14
C TRP A 36 -8.44 18.61 -9.43
N SER A 37 -8.21 17.33 -9.14
CA SER A 37 -6.94 16.63 -9.36
C SER A 37 -6.60 16.57 -10.85
N ASP A 38 -7.56 16.27 -11.72
CA ASP A 38 -7.37 16.28 -13.18
C ASP A 38 -7.02 17.68 -13.71
N LYS A 39 -7.72 18.71 -13.22
CA LYS A 39 -7.45 20.10 -13.59
C LYS A 39 -6.06 20.57 -13.14
N THR A 40 -5.61 20.11 -11.97
CA THR A 40 -4.37 20.58 -11.33
C THR A 40 -3.15 19.85 -11.85
N PHE A 41 -3.23 18.52 -11.96
CA PHE A 41 -2.08 17.66 -12.25
C PHE A 41 -2.09 17.08 -13.66
N GLY A 42 -3.24 17.13 -14.37
CA GLY A 42 -3.37 16.58 -15.72
C GLY A 42 -3.33 15.06 -15.77
N ASP A 43 -2.88 14.55 -16.91
CA ASP A 43 -2.81 13.12 -17.23
C ASP A 43 -1.56 12.47 -16.61
N VAL A 44 -1.63 12.20 -15.30
CA VAL A 44 -0.61 11.49 -14.55
C VAL A 44 -1.13 10.14 -14.05
N GLY A 45 -0.22 9.18 -13.93
CA GLY A 45 -0.52 7.83 -13.45
C GLY A 45 -0.60 7.71 -11.92
N PRO A 46 -0.93 6.51 -11.40
CA PRO A 46 -1.22 6.29 -9.98
C PRO A 46 0.01 6.32 -9.05
N VAL A 47 1.23 6.28 -9.60
CA VAL A 47 2.46 6.13 -8.81
C VAL A 47 2.75 7.36 -7.95
N GLY A 48 2.46 8.57 -8.44
CA GLY A 48 2.66 9.81 -7.67
C GLY A 48 1.83 9.83 -6.39
N PRO A 49 0.48 9.71 -6.47
CA PRO A 49 -0.38 9.63 -5.31
C PRO A 49 -0.01 8.50 -4.34
N LEU A 50 0.43 7.33 -4.83
CA LEU A 50 0.88 6.23 -3.95
C LEU A 50 2.16 6.55 -3.19
N LYS A 51 3.14 7.22 -3.81
CA LYS A 51 4.35 7.66 -3.12
C LYS A 51 4.04 8.72 -2.06
N HIS A 52 3.07 9.59 -2.34
CA HIS A 52 2.61 10.59 -1.38
C HIS A 52 1.85 9.92 -0.23
N LEU A 53 0.99 8.94 -0.51
CA LEU A 53 0.24 8.19 0.51
C LEU A 53 1.17 7.58 1.58
N SER A 54 2.36 7.11 1.19
CA SER A 54 3.36 6.62 2.16
C SER A 54 3.82 7.69 3.14
N LYS A 55 3.91 8.95 2.72
CA LYS A 55 4.28 10.08 3.59
C LYS A 55 3.16 10.41 4.54
N GLU A 56 1.93 10.55 4.05
CA GLU A 56 0.78 10.88 4.91
C GLU A 56 0.49 9.79 5.93
N ALA A 57 0.81 8.53 5.60
CA ALA A 57 0.75 7.44 6.58
C ALA A 57 1.74 7.61 7.73
N LEU A 58 2.94 8.16 7.48
CA LEU A 58 3.93 8.47 8.52
C LEU A 58 3.51 9.70 9.34
N GLU A 59 2.98 10.73 8.69
CA GLU A 59 2.44 11.93 9.35
C GLU A 59 1.27 11.55 10.27
N THR A 60 0.33 10.75 9.76
CA THR A 60 -0.78 10.18 10.56
C THR A 60 -0.29 9.32 11.72
N ALA A 61 0.78 8.53 11.54
CA ALA A 61 1.32 7.70 12.60
C ALA A 61 1.95 8.53 13.73
N ALA A 62 2.56 9.68 13.39
CA ALA A 62 3.11 10.63 14.36
C ALA A 62 2.01 11.41 15.08
N GLU A 63 0.95 11.80 14.38
CA GLU A 63 -0.15 12.62 14.90
C GLU A 63 -1.54 12.02 14.61
N PRO A 64 -1.89 10.85 15.20
CA PRO A 64 -3.12 10.13 14.85
C PRO A 64 -4.42 10.86 15.22
N GLY A 65 -4.31 11.94 16.00
CA GLY A 65 -5.41 12.83 16.37
C GLY A 65 -5.73 13.90 15.32
N ASP A 66 -4.86 14.12 14.33
CA ASP A 66 -5.12 15.07 13.26
C ASP A 66 -5.96 14.43 12.15
N LEU A 67 -7.20 14.92 12.00
CA LEU A 67 -8.13 14.39 11.00
C LEU A 67 -7.78 14.80 9.57
N SER A 68 -6.96 15.83 9.33
CA SER A 68 -6.54 16.17 7.96
C SER A 68 -5.69 15.08 7.36
N GLU A 69 -4.75 14.51 8.12
CA GLU A 69 -3.85 13.47 7.61
C GLU A 69 -4.60 12.20 7.20
N TRP A 70 -5.64 11.83 7.95
CA TRP A 70 -6.57 10.76 7.56
C TRP A 70 -7.33 11.10 6.27
N ALA A 71 -7.70 12.36 6.06
CA ALA A 71 -8.38 12.80 4.85
C ALA A 71 -7.44 12.78 3.64
N ASP A 72 -6.18 13.20 3.80
CA ASP A 72 -5.18 13.16 2.73
C ASP A 72 -4.91 11.73 2.28
N MET A 73 -4.79 10.77 3.21
CA MET A 73 -4.71 9.36 2.85
C MET A 73 -5.90 8.88 2.00
N GLN A 74 -7.12 9.33 2.30
CA GLN A 74 -8.32 8.94 1.55
C GLN A 74 -8.32 9.54 0.14
N PHE A 75 -7.97 10.81 0.02
CA PHE A 75 -7.87 11.49 -1.27
C PHE A 75 -6.82 10.85 -2.17
N LEU A 76 -5.63 10.58 -1.63
CA LEU A 76 -4.52 9.96 -2.36
C LEU A 76 -4.85 8.52 -2.79
N LEU A 77 -5.52 7.74 -1.93
CA LEU A 77 -5.94 6.38 -2.28
C LEU A 77 -6.99 6.40 -3.40
N TRP A 78 -8.00 7.27 -3.33
CA TRP A 78 -9.00 7.42 -4.39
C TRP A 78 -8.37 7.87 -5.70
N ASP A 79 -7.43 8.82 -5.64
CA ASP A 79 -6.73 9.32 -6.83
C ASP A 79 -5.88 8.22 -7.49
N ALA A 80 -5.17 7.44 -6.68
CA ALA A 80 -4.41 6.30 -7.18
C ALA A 80 -5.32 5.25 -7.84
N GLN A 81 -6.44 4.89 -7.20
CA GLN A 81 -7.37 3.90 -7.74
C GLN A 81 -7.97 4.32 -9.08
N ARG A 82 -8.51 5.55 -9.17
CA ARG A 82 -9.11 6.04 -10.41
C ARG A 82 -8.08 6.18 -11.54
N ARG A 83 -6.86 6.63 -11.24
CA ARG A 83 -5.76 6.76 -12.23
C ARG A 83 -5.23 5.40 -12.68
N ALA A 84 -5.38 4.36 -11.87
CA ALA A 84 -5.11 2.98 -12.25
C ALA A 84 -6.26 2.33 -13.04
N GLY A 85 -7.38 3.03 -13.25
CA GLY A 85 -8.57 2.48 -13.91
C GLY A 85 -9.32 1.44 -13.08
N ILE A 86 -9.09 1.39 -11.77
CA ILE A 86 -9.74 0.42 -10.86
C ILE A 86 -11.14 0.93 -10.52
N SER A 87 -12.15 0.13 -10.84
CA SER A 87 -13.53 0.41 -10.46
C SER A 87 -13.85 0.01 -9.01
N ASP A 88 -14.89 0.63 -8.44
CA ASP A 88 -15.42 0.27 -7.12
C ASP A 88 -15.77 -1.22 -7.01
N GLY A 89 -16.30 -1.80 -8.09
CA GLY A 89 -16.63 -3.22 -8.14
C GLY A 89 -15.39 -4.12 -8.07
N GLU A 90 -14.34 -3.77 -8.81
CA GLU A 90 -13.09 -4.54 -8.81
C GLU A 90 -12.36 -4.48 -7.47
N ILE A 91 -12.24 -3.28 -6.88
CA ILE A 91 -11.59 -3.15 -5.58
C ILE A 91 -12.41 -3.84 -4.48
N THR A 92 -13.74 -3.76 -4.53
CA THR A 92 -14.62 -4.44 -3.57
C THR A 92 -14.43 -5.95 -3.64
N ALA A 93 -14.45 -6.53 -4.85
CA ALA A 93 -14.21 -7.96 -5.03
C ALA A 93 -12.81 -8.38 -4.55
N ALA A 94 -11.78 -7.56 -4.84
CA ALA A 94 -10.42 -7.81 -4.36
C ALA A 94 -10.32 -7.74 -2.83
N MET A 95 -11.03 -6.81 -2.19
CA MET A 95 -11.10 -6.68 -0.73
C MET A 95 -11.77 -7.90 -0.10
N GLU A 96 -12.88 -8.40 -0.67
CA GLU A 96 -13.57 -9.60 -0.19
C GLU A 96 -12.66 -10.84 -0.23
N GLU A 97 -11.99 -11.07 -1.36
CA GLU A 97 -11.06 -12.20 -1.50
C GLU A 97 -9.85 -12.05 -0.57
N LYS A 98 -9.31 -10.83 -0.45
CA LYS A 98 -8.18 -10.57 0.44
C LYS A 98 -8.55 -10.76 1.91
N LEU A 99 -9.77 -10.41 2.31
CA LEU A 99 -10.27 -10.62 3.66
C LEU A 99 -10.34 -12.11 4.02
N LYS A 100 -10.86 -12.95 3.13
CA LYS A 100 -10.89 -14.42 3.32
C LYS A 100 -9.47 -14.97 3.54
N VAL A 101 -8.51 -14.56 2.72
CA VAL A 101 -7.10 -14.95 2.86
C VAL A 101 -6.52 -14.48 4.20
N ASN A 102 -6.81 -13.26 4.63
CA ASN A 102 -6.30 -12.71 5.88
C ASN A 102 -6.88 -13.42 7.11
N MET A 103 -8.16 -13.82 7.08
CA MET A 103 -8.81 -14.57 8.16
C MET A 103 -8.28 -16.01 8.28
N ALA A 104 -7.83 -16.61 7.19
CA ALA A 104 -7.27 -17.96 7.17
C ALA A 104 -5.79 -18.04 7.59
N ARG A 105 -5.11 -16.89 7.77
CA ARG A 105 -3.69 -16.83 8.16
C ARG A 105 -3.49 -16.97 9.66
N GLN A 106 -2.28 -17.38 10.02
CA GLN A 106 -1.79 -17.29 11.40
C GLN A 106 -1.10 -15.94 11.62
N TRP A 107 -1.36 -15.36 12.78
CA TRP A 107 -0.86 -14.03 13.17
C TRP A 107 -0.14 -14.13 14.51
N PRO A 108 0.95 -13.36 14.70
CA PRO A 108 1.63 -13.28 15.98
C PRO A 108 0.76 -12.56 17.03
N GLU A 109 1.16 -12.66 18.30
CA GLU A 109 0.52 -11.95 19.40
C GLU A 109 0.45 -10.42 19.15
N PRO A 110 -0.66 -9.77 19.56
CA PRO A 110 -0.78 -8.32 19.47
C PRO A 110 0.29 -7.58 20.30
N LYS A 111 0.83 -6.53 19.68
CA LYS A 111 1.77 -5.51 20.15
C LYS A 111 1.28 -4.15 19.65
N ASP A 112 1.18 -3.18 20.54
CA ASP A 112 0.74 -1.84 20.18
C ASP A 112 1.82 -1.08 19.42
N GLY A 113 1.44 -0.17 18.52
CA GLY A 113 2.35 0.65 17.71
C GLY A 113 3.12 -0.08 16.60
N GLU A 114 3.16 -1.41 16.59
CA GLU A 114 3.98 -2.19 15.65
C GLU A 114 3.17 -2.84 14.51
N PRO A 115 3.69 -2.86 13.27
CA PRO A 115 3.05 -3.57 12.17
C PRO A 115 2.98 -5.08 12.43
N ARG A 116 1.84 -5.69 12.11
CA ARG A 116 1.66 -7.16 12.18
C ARG A 116 1.84 -7.80 10.82
N LEU A 117 2.78 -8.72 10.73
CA LEU A 117 2.96 -9.57 9.56
C LEU A 117 2.44 -10.97 9.86
N HIS A 118 1.84 -11.62 8.86
CA HIS A 118 1.38 -13.00 8.98
C HIS A 118 2.56 -13.96 9.08
N ILE A 119 2.39 -15.03 9.85
CA ILE A 119 3.37 -16.10 9.95
C ILE A 119 3.37 -16.85 8.61
N LYS A 120 4.53 -16.92 7.96
CA LYS A 120 4.74 -17.78 6.79
C LYS A 120 5.30 -19.11 7.30
N GLU A 121 4.75 -20.23 6.83
CA GLU A 121 5.43 -21.52 7.00
C GLU A 121 6.81 -21.40 6.36
N GLN A 122 7.86 -21.59 7.16
CA GLN A 122 9.22 -21.57 6.68
C GLN A 122 9.36 -22.59 5.54
N SER A 123 9.60 -22.09 4.34
CA SER A 123 10.16 -22.94 3.29
C SER A 123 11.53 -23.39 3.80
N ALA A 124 11.81 -24.70 3.68
CA ALA A 124 13.00 -25.39 4.19
C ALA A 124 14.30 -24.57 4.15
N PRO A 125 15.25 -24.81 5.09
CA PRO A 125 16.46 -24.00 5.22
C PRO A 125 17.22 -23.98 3.89
N VAL A 126 17.39 -22.80 3.31
CA VAL A 126 18.27 -22.62 2.16
C VAL A 126 19.70 -22.76 2.67
N SER A 127 20.43 -23.64 1.99
CA SER A 127 21.81 -24.09 2.21
C SER A 127 22.82 -23.00 2.63
N PRO A 128 23.88 -23.37 3.38
CA PRO A 128 24.87 -22.42 3.88
C PRO A 128 25.68 -21.83 2.71
N GLY A 129 25.36 -20.58 2.35
CA GLY A 129 26.01 -19.81 1.29
C GLY A 129 25.09 -18.92 0.43
N GLY A 130 23.80 -18.76 0.77
CA GLY A 130 22.82 -18.01 -0.02
C GLY A 130 22.01 -16.99 0.77
N TRP A 131 21.21 -16.20 0.04
CA TRP A 131 20.27 -15.17 0.50
C TRP A 131 19.65 -15.41 1.88
N ILE A 132 19.72 -14.40 2.74
CA ILE A 132 19.13 -14.33 4.09
C ILE A 132 17.82 -13.57 3.99
N SER A 133 16.73 -14.12 4.51
CA SER A 133 15.46 -13.38 4.54
C SER A 133 15.50 -12.28 5.59
N CYS A 134 15.01 -11.08 5.27
CA CYS A 134 14.89 -9.98 6.24
C CYS A 134 14.01 -10.36 7.45
N SER A 135 13.03 -11.25 7.27
CA SER A 135 12.21 -11.74 8.38
C SER A 135 12.92 -12.73 9.31
N GLU A 136 14.02 -13.33 8.86
CA GLU A 136 14.84 -14.22 9.68
C GLU A 136 15.90 -13.43 10.45
N ARG A 137 16.56 -12.50 9.77
CA ARG A 137 17.64 -11.70 10.33
C ARG A 137 17.83 -10.43 9.49
N MET A 138 17.92 -9.29 10.14
CA MET A 138 18.35 -8.03 9.51
C MET A 138 19.88 -7.98 9.41
N PRO A 139 20.46 -7.23 8.45
CA PRO A 139 21.90 -6.97 8.42
C PRO A 139 22.35 -6.27 9.71
N ASP A 140 23.66 -6.32 9.97
CA ASP A 140 24.23 -5.49 11.02
C ASP A 140 24.10 -4.02 10.61
N ASN A 141 23.78 -3.15 11.56
CA ASN A 141 23.73 -1.70 11.35
C ASN A 141 25.16 -1.17 11.16
N ASP A 142 25.58 -1.05 9.90
CA ASP A 142 26.94 -0.72 9.48
C ASP A 142 26.94 -0.16 8.05
N GLU A 143 26.89 1.17 7.95
CA GLU A 143 26.95 1.91 6.68
C GLU A 143 28.24 1.61 5.88
N SER A 144 29.31 1.14 6.52
CA SER A 144 30.57 0.85 5.83
C SER A 144 30.57 -0.46 5.05
N LYS A 145 29.52 -1.30 5.21
CA LYS A 145 29.44 -2.64 4.63
C LYS A 145 28.35 -2.74 3.57
N PRO A 146 28.70 -2.69 2.28
CA PRO A 146 27.74 -2.93 1.22
C PRO A 146 27.25 -4.39 1.23
N ILE A 147 25.93 -4.54 1.04
CA ILE A 147 25.22 -5.82 0.95
C ILE A 147 24.44 -5.88 -0.37
N ALA A 148 24.22 -7.09 -0.89
CA ALA A 148 23.27 -7.28 -1.97
C ALA A 148 21.87 -7.44 -1.38
N ILE A 149 20.87 -6.79 -1.97
CA ILE A 149 19.47 -6.84 -1.54
C ILE A 149 18.56 -7.25 -2.69
N PHE A 150 17.44 -7.88 -2.36
CA PHE A 150 16.42 -8.30 -3.31
C PHE A 150 15.04 -7.76 -2.89
N THR A 151 14.48 -6.86 -3.69
CA THR A 151 13.24 -6.11 -3.38
C THR A 151 11.95 -6.83 -3.81
N GLY A 152 12.05 -8.07 -4.29
CA GLY A 152 10.87 -8.86 -4.68
C GLY A 152 10.03 -8.18 -5.76
N LYS A 153 8.69 -8.24 -5.65
CA LYS A 153 7.75 -7.67 -6.64
C LYS A 153 7.40 -6.19 -6.41
N CYS A 154 7.90 -5.57 -5.34
CA CYS A 154 7.42 -4.24 -4.91
C CYS A 154 7.98 -3.08 -5.74
N LEU A 155 9.12 -3.26 -6.42
CA LEU A 155 9.77 -2.22 -7.24
C LEU A 155 10.16 -2.70 -8.65
N GLY A 156 9.50 -3.75 -9.15
CA GLY A 156 10.02 -4.58 -10.24
C GLY A 156 11.13 -5.49 -9.71
N GLN A 157 11.20 -6.74 -10.18
CA GLN A 157 12.21 -7.69 -9.68
C GLN A 157 13.62 -7.14 -9.93
N GLY A 158 14.31 -6.73 -8.87
CA GLY A 158 15.64 -6.14 -8.96
C GLY A 158 16.53 -6.59 -7.81
N MET A 159 17.80 -6.83 -8.15
CA MET A 159 18.89 -7.00 -7.19
C MET A 159 19.68 -5.69 -7.15
N PHE A 160 19.88 -5.14 -5.96
CA PHE A 160 20.58 -3.87 -5.75
C PHE A 160 21.74 -4.06 -4.77
N VAL A 161 22.67 -3.12 -4.76
CA VAL A 161 23.69 -3.00 -3.70
C VAL A 161 23.24 -1.88 -2.77
N ALA A 162 23.18 -2.18 -1.48
CA ALA A 162 22.69 -1.26 -0.46
C ALA A 162 23.59 -1.27 0.78
N THR A 163 23.38 -0.31 1.67
CA THR A 163 23.80 -0.34 3.07
C THR A 163 22.59 -0.52 3.96
N TYR A 164 22.82 -0.99 5.19
CA TYR A 164 21.80 -1.03 6.23
C TYR A 164 22.27 -0.16 7.39
N ASP A 165 21.54 0.93 7.63
CA ASP A 165 21.79 1.90 8.69
C ASP A 165 20.46 2.37 9.26
N ASP A 166 20.42 2.78 10.52
CA ASP A 166 19.22 3.29 11.22
C ASP A 166 17.90 2.53 10.90
N ASP A 167 17.99 1.21 10.90
CA ASP A 167 16.89 0.29 10.57
C ASP A 167 16.29 0.39 9.14
N GLY A 168 16.98 1.07 8.23
CA GLY A 168 16.63 1.24 6.82
C GLY A 168 17.64 0.63 5.85
N PHE A 169 17.18 0.25 4.66
CA PHE A 169 18.07 -0.08 3.54
C PHE A 169 18.25 1.16 2.66
N PHE A 170 19.49 1.49 2.29
CA PHE A 170 19.79 2.65 1.46
C PHE A 170 20.59 2.24 0.24
N ASP A 171 20.26 2.80 -0.93
CA ASP A 171 21.05 2.60 -2.14
C ASP A 171 22.49 3.03 -1.91
N TYR A 172 23.44 2.15 -2.25
CA TYR A 172 24.85 2.38 -1.96
C TYR A 172 25.44 3.59 -2.71
N TRP A 173 24.87 3.96 -3.86
CA TRP A 173 25.39 5.02 -4.71
C TRP A 173 24.64 6.33 -4.53
N GLU A 174 23.31 6.26 -4.40
CA GLU A 174 22.43 7.41 -4.37
C GLU A 174 21.99 7.79 -2.95
N GLY A 175 22.18 6.92 -1.95
CA GLY A 175 21.77 7.15 -0.56
C GLY A 175 20.26 7.19 -0.35
N MET A 176 19.48 6.74 -1.35
CA MET A 176 18.03 6.74 -1.32
C MET A 176 17.51 5.51 -0.57
N GLU A 177 16.52 5.68 0.30
CA GLU A 177 15.92 4.57 1.03
C GLU A 177 15.22 3.59 0.07
N ILE A 178 15.51 2.30 0.23
CA ILE A 178 14.97 1.20 -0.55
C ILE A 178 13.97 0.43 0.32
N ILE A 179 12.69 0.65 0.04
CA ILE A 179 11.60 -0.05 0.70
C ILE A 179 11.27 -1.39 0.02
N GLY A 180 10.73 -2.33 0.80
CA GLY A 180 10.26 -3.61 0.28
C GLY A 180 11.36 -4.66 0.04
N VAL A 181 12.50 -4.53 0.71
CA VAL A 181 13.56 -5.56 0.70
C VAL A 181 13.05 -6.84 1.34
N SER A 182 13.24 -7.97 0.64
CA SER A 182 12.78 -9.28 1.08
C SER A 182 13.93 -10.18 1.54
N HIS A 183 15.08 -10.07 0.90
CA HIS A 183 16.27 -10.86 1.19
C HIS A 183 17.53 -9.99 1.02
N TRP A 184 18.57 -10.34 1.75
CA TRP A 184 19.89 -9.74 1.64
C TRP A 184 20.99 -10.81 1.68
N MET A 185 22.20 -10.46 1.24
CA MET A 185 23.39 -11.26 1.48
C MET A 185 24.64 -10.38 1.52
N PRO A 186 25.69 -10.75 2.27
CA PRO A 186 26.96 -10.05 2.19
C PRO A 186 27.54 -10.16 0.78
N LEU A 187 28.23 -9.10 0.33
CA LEU A 187 28.97 -9.17 -0.92
C LEU A 187 30.15 -10.15 -0.80
N PRO A 188 30.48 -10.91 -1.86
CA PRO A 188 31.64 -11.78 -1.86
C PRO A 188 32.92 -10.96 -1.71
N ALA A 189 33.92 -11.52 -1.03
CA ALA A 189 35.23 -10.90 -0.96
C ALA A 189 35.82 -10.71 -2.37
N PRO A 190 36.52 -9.60 -2.63
CA PRO A 190 37.18 -9.39 -3.92
C PRO A 190 38.18 -10.51 -4.20
N PRO A 191 38.41 -10.88 -5.47
CA PRO A 191 39.41 -11.87 -5.82
C PRO A 191 40.79 -11.46 -5.28
N GLN A 192 41.48 -12.37 -4.62
CA GLN A 192 42.88 -12.17 -4.23
C GLN A 192 43.76 -12.39 -5.48
N GLN A 193 44.67 -11.44 -5.73
CA GLN A 193 45.68 -11.55 -6.80
C GLN A 193 46.81 -12.49 -6.41
#